data_AF-A0AAJ5ZG73-F1
#
_entry.id   AF-A0AAJ5ZG73-F1
#
_cell.length_a   1.000
_cell.length_b   1.000
_cell.length_c   1.000
_cell.angle_alpha   90.00
_cell.angle_beta   90.00
_cell.angle_gamma   90.00
#
_symmetry.space_group_name_H-M   'P 1'
#
loop_
_entity.id
_entity.type
_entity.pdbx_description
1 polymer ?
#
loop_
_entity_poly.entity_id
_entity_poly.type
_entity_poly.pdbx_seq_one_letter_code
_entity_poly.pdbx_strand_id
1 'polypeptide(L)'
;MKVRFSFKYIFAIIAIFVLALAGACASGGSSDMSTGSAGAPDNPGNPGAAGAPGEPGVKWDSDDDSGESAVWATAVVTERGDVVAVQADSGYGIAEERYEAPAAGNSAYGSYDEDSNKTLVTTSGNGGSASLENEIASATDGRVIIRTADLNVTVASVTDSLDDISNITNAAGGWVVTSVQPHNYSGTISVRVPADRFDDVVEQFSDLAVKVKSVSTRSEDFTEEFTDVTARAQTLEDTLEALRVLFDRAFSVEDAITIQKEITSVQSDLESLEARLNFLSQSSAFSFISVSLASVPVELVIDGGEDIAAAVGHAVTYRAKFTPPEGMDSFVIKWNFGDGSREESTNRVAPTGNGDEVISSPVIHYFNRDEDSPFIVTVELTASGDAGLGEGEDTLVTTVSRLPVIEVFAGENQTVESGSKVEFDASFTRPEGVSDITYSWNFGDGSAPFEGSIGSDEQGGQVDTTHVYNNHRPNPYVVVLTVTGQNEVGEVEARGEFYVFVRETIGVAAAELDAGSTTRDAVRTLQSAGVFVAKAGLWLVILSPAWLIGLAVLFVLLKRRSIVRIPRRGNG
;
A
#
# COMPACT_ATOMS: atom_id res chain seq x y z
N MET A 1 -31.23 0.58 39.53
CA MET A 1 -31.62 -0.35 40.62
C MET A 1 -30.59 -1.47 40.66
N LYS A 2 -29.96 -1.80 41.80
CA LYS A 2 -28.91 -2.84 41.87
C LYS A 2 -29.54 -4.20 42.24
N VAL A 3 -29.27 -5.23 41.44
CA VAL A 3 -29.49 -6.63 41.84
C VAL A 3 -28.21 -7.40 41.55
N ARG A 4 -27.66 -8.05 42.59
CA ARG A 4 -26.63 -9.09 42.47
C ARG A 4 -27.32 -10.43 42.67
N PHE A 5 -26.92 -11.45 41.92
CA PHE A 5 -27.12 -12.85 42.32
C PHE A 5 -25.78 -13.57 42.43
N SER A 6 -25.70 -14.57 43.31
CA SER A 6 -24.43 -15.17 43.73
C SER A 6 -24.65 -16.54 44.37
N PHE A 7 -23.86 -17.53 43.94
CA PHE A 7 -23.45 -18.73 44.70
C PHE A 7 -24.53 -19.66 45.31
N LYS A 8 -24.67 -20.90 44.77
CA LYS A 8 -24.26 -22.19 45.38
C LYS A 8 -24.71 -23.43 44.58
N TYR A 9 -24.23 -24.62 44.99
CA TYR A 9 -24.19 -25.92 44.27
C TYR A 9 -23.13 -25.94 43.14
N ILE A 10 -21.86 -26.33 43.33
CA ILE A 10 -21.14 -27.06 44.41
C ILE A 10 -21.37 -28.59 44.48
N PHE A 11 -20.24 -29.31 44.31
CA PHE A 11 -19.98 -30.76 44.51
C PHE A 11 -20.59 -31.76 43.48
N ALA A 12 -19.92 -32.85 43.07
CA ALA A 12 -18.62 -33.40 43.53
C ALA A 12 -18.00 -34.52 42.63
N ILE A 13 -16.65 -34.71 42.74
CA ILE A 13 -15.90 -36.02 42.80
C ILE A 13 -15.81 -36.90 41.51
N ILE A 14 -14.73 -37.62 41.11
CA ILE A 14 -13.26 -37.79 41.41
C ILE A 14 -12.66 -38.43 40.11
N ALA A 15 -11.48 -38.14 39.52
CA ALA A 15 -10.05 -37.99 39.94
C ALA A 15 -9.23 -39.33 40.01
N ILE A 16 -7.87 -39.25 40.00
CA ILE A 16 -6.83 -40.35 40.18
C ILE A 16 -6.49 -41.18 38.91
N PHE A 17 -5.27 -41.69 38.59
CA PHE A 17 -3.80 -41.45 38.84
C PHE A 17 -2.99 -42.67 38.25
N VAL A 18 -1.67 -42.73 37.91
CA VAL A 18 -0.58 -41.78 37.57
C VAL A 18 0.73 -42.53 37.10
N LEU A 19 1.64 -41.86 36.36
CA LEU A 19 3.10 -42.15 36.10
C LEU A 19 3.60 -43.34 35.22
N ALA A 20 4.76 -43.08 34.54
CA ALA A 20 6.00 -43.90 34.35
C ALA A 20 6.46 -44.22 32.89
N LEU A 21 7.75 -44.35 32.52
CA LEU A 21 9.03 -43.70 32.94
C LEU A 21 10.22 -44.10 31.99
N ALA A 22 11.15 -43.18 31.69
CA ALA A 22 12.61 -43.35 31.41
C ALA A 22 13.19 -44.09 30.15
N GLY A 23 14.40 -43.64 29.73
CA GLY A 23 15.34 -44.30 28.78
C GLY A 23 15.99 -43.35 27.74
N ALA A 24 17.01 -42.53 28.04
CA ALA A 24 18.48 -42.80 27.92
C ALA A 24 19.04 -42.67 26.46
N CYS A 25 20.28 -42.21 26.16
CA CYS A 25 21.45 -41.92 27.00
C CYS A 25 22.50 -40.98 26.30
N ALA A 26 23.43 -40.39 27.09
CA ALA A 26 24.82 -39.98 26.74
C ALA A 26 25.10 -38.86 25.68
N SER A 27 26.18 -38.04 25.76
CA SER A 27 27.11 -37.71 26.87
C SER A 27 28.11 -36.56 26.54
N GLY A 28 28.29 -35.58 27.46
CA GLY A 28 29.52 -34.77 27.69
C GLY A 28 29.99 -33.75 26.62
N GLY A 29 30.73 -32.68 26.95
CA GLY A 29 31.00 -32.07 28.26
C GLY A 29 32.40 -31.42 28.42
N SER A 30 32.46 -30.13 28.83
CA SER A 30 33.63 -29.37 29.37
C SER A 30 34.89 -29.22 28.46
N SER A 31 35.73 -28.17 28.57
CA SER A 31 35.73 -26.94 29.40
C SER A 31 36.74 -25.90 28.86
N ASP A 32 36.53 -24.64 29.25
CA ASP A 32 37.51 -23.56 29.51
C ASP A 32 38.57 -23.08 28.47
N MET A 33 38.52 -21.76 28.26
CA MET A 33 39.64 -20.78 28.27
C MET A 33 40.98 -21.13 27.60
N SER A 34 41.43 -20.28 26.65
CA SER A 34 42.36 -19.16 26.97
C SER A 34 42.99 -18.53 25.70
N THR A 35 43.31 -17.22 25.79
CA THR A 35 44.39 -16.51 25.07
C THR A 35 44.73 -16.88 23.61
N GLY A 36 44.34 -16.01 22.66
CA GLY A 36 45.20 -14.85 22.35
C GLY A 36 46.14 -14.91 21.12
N SER A 37 46.01 -13.86 20.31
CA SER A 37 47.10 -13.14 19.62
C SER A 37 47.87 -13.79 18.44
N ALA A 38 47.41 -13.43 17.24
CA ALA A 38 48.22 -12.94 16.10
C ALA A 38 49.20 -13.90 15.37
N GLY A 39 49.61 -13.48 14.17
CA GLY A 39 50.72 -14.06 13.40
C GLY A 39 50.33 -14.71 12.07
N ALA A 40 50.36 -13.94 10.99
CA ALA A 40 50.75 -14.49 9.68
C ALA A 40 52.26 -14.85 9.73
N PRO A 41 52.78 -15.70 8.83
CA PRO A 41 53.29 -15.12 7.57
C PRO A 41 53.26 -16.04 6.31
N ASP A 42 53.28 -15.37 5.17
CA ASP A 42 54.13 -15.60 3.99
C ASP A 42 54.26 -16.96 3.26
N ASN A 43 53.70 -16.96 2.04
CA ASN A 43 54.46 -17.04 0.78
C ASN A 43 54.98 -18.45 0.31
N PRO A 44 55.77 -18.56 -0.78
CA PRO A 44 55.32 -18.83 -2.15
C PRO A 44 55.58 -20.26 -2.68
N GLY A 45 55.02 -20.60 -3.85
CA GLY A 45 55.60 -21.67 -4.70
C GLY A 45 54.72 -22.31 -5.78
N ASN A 46 54.65 -21.71 -6.98
CA ASN A 46 54.25 -22.41 -8.23
C ASN A 46 55.48 -23.15 -8.79
N PRO A 47 55.38 -24.42 -9.27
CA PRO A 47 55.15 -24.63 -10.72
C PRO A 47 54.42 -25.94 -11.14
N GLY A 48 53.69 -25.89 -12.27
CA GLY A 48 53.89 -26.89 -13.33
C GLY A 48 52.82 -27.97 -13.62
N ALA A 49 51.77 -27.58 -14.35
CA ALA A 49 51.08 -28.29 -15.45
C ALA A 49 51.05 -29.85 -15.57
N ALA A 50 49.85 -30.42 -15.76
CA ALA A 50 49.49 -31.36 -16.85
C ALA A 50 47.99 -31.73 -16.85
N GLY A 51 47.42 -32.06 -18.04
CA GLY A 51 46.25 -32.96 -18.13
C GLY A 51 44.90 -32.39 -18.61
N ALA A 52 44.70 -32.34 -19.94
CA ALA A 52 43.39 -32.52 -20.60
C ALA A 52 43.27 -34.03 -21.02
N PRO A 53 42.15 -34.57 -21.57
CA PRO A 53 40.98 -33.88 -22.14
C PRO A 53 39.58 -34.53 -21.93
N GLY A 54 38.53 -33.87 -22.46
CA GLY A 54 37.57 -34.55 -23.34
C GLY A 54 36.11 -34.72 -22.87
N GLU A 55 35.26 -33.76 -23.24
CA GLU A 55 33.79 -33.93 -23.32
C GLU A 55 33.31 -33.89 -24.79
N PRO A 56 32.27 -34.66 -25.16
CA PRO A 56 31.19 -34.19 -26.05
C PRO A 56 30.16 -33.40 -25.20
N GLY A 57 29.60 -32.26 -25.60
CA GLY A 57 29.11 -31.91 -26.94
C GLY A 57 27.64 -32.39 -27.10
N VAL A 58 26.72 -31.69 -27.79
CA VAL A 58 26.85 -30.69 -28.87
C VAL A 58 25.49 -29.94 -29.09
N LYS A 59 25.49 -28.59 -29.18
CA LYS A 59 24.50 -27.69 -29.88
C LYS A 59 23.07 -27.50 -29.31
N TRP A 60 22.31 -26.43 -29.63
CA TRP A 60 22.54 -25.23 -30.49
C TRP A 60 21.66 -24.03 -30.05
N ASP A 61 21.93 -22.88 -30.65
CA ASP A 61 21.43 -21.51 -30.43
C ASP A 61 19.91 -21.25 -30.53
N SER A 62 19.50 -20.11 -29.97
CA SER A 62 18.58 -19.14 -30.60
C SER A 62 18.86 -17.74 -30.02
N ASP A 63 18.99 -16.72 -30.87
CA ASP A 63 19.32 -15.34 -30.52
C ASP A 63 18.12 -14.55 -29.95
N ASP A 64 18.36 -13.57 -29.07
CA ASP A 64 18.29 -12.13 -29.42
C ASP A 64 18.97 -11.26 -28.34
N ASP A 65 19.29 -10.00 -28.64
CA ASP A 65 20.08 -9.08 -27.80
C ASP A 65 19.32 -7.82 -27.37
N SER A 66 19.51 -7.41 -26.11
CA SER A 66 19.23 -6.05 -25.62
C SER A 66 20.01 -5.76 -24.32
N GLY A 67 21.33 -5.86 -24.38
CA GLY A 67 22.20 -5.61 -23.24
C GLY A 67 22.34 -4.14 -22.84
N GLU A 68 21.63 -3.70 -21.80
CA GLU A 68 22.03 -2.52 -21.00
C GLU A 68 22.70 -2.98 -19.69
N SER A 69 24.01 -2.75 -19.55
CA SER A 69 24.78 -3.08 -18.35
C SER A 69 25.52 -1.84 -17.85
N ALA A 70 25.06 -1.29 -16.72
CA ALA A 70 25.56 -0.04 -16.17
C ALA A 70 27.03 -0.13 -15.73
N VAL A 71 27.90 0.69 -16.35
CA VAL A 71 29.30 0.84 -15.95
C VAL A 71 29.39 1.90 -14.85
N TRP A 72 29.63 1.47 -13.61
CA TRP A 72 29.86 2.36 -12.48
C TRP A 72 31.32 2.80 -12.42
N ALA A 73 31.59 4.07 -12.71
CA ALA A 73 32.94 4.64 -12.62
C ALA A 73 33.24 5.11 -11.19
N THR A 74 34.12 4.41 -10.47
CA THR A 74 34.62 4.89 -9.16
C THR A 74 35.72 5.91 -9.38
N ALA A 75 35.43 7.18 -9.07
CA ALA A 75 36.45 8.21 -8.98
C ALA A 75 37.26 8.05 -7.68
N VAL A 76 38.59 8.07 -7.78
CA VAL A 76 39.51 8.13 -6.64
C VAL A 76 40.15 9.51 -6.63
N VAL A 77 39.85 10.30 -5.60
CA VAL A 77 40.47 11.61 -5.36
C VAL A 77 41.72 11.41 -4.51
N THR A 78 42.80 12.12 -4.87
CA THR A 78 44.04 12.20 -4.08
C THR A 78 44.28 13.64 -3.61
N GLU A 79 45.04 13.81 -2.53
CA GLU A 79 45.08 15.05 -1.73
C GLU A 79 45.85 16.25 -2.36
N ARG A 80 46.00 16.28 -3.70
CA ARG A 80 46.47 17.45 -4.46
C ARG A 80 45.61 17.60 -5.70
N GLY A 81 44.80 18.67 -5.73
CA GLY A 81 43.65 18.83 -6.62
C GLY A 81 43.94 19.19 -8.08
N ASP A 82 44.87 18.52 -8.74
CA ASP A 82 45.08 18.63 -10.19
C ASP A 82 44.36 17.50 -10.94
N VAL A 83 43.57 17.87 -11.96
CA VAL A 83 42.81 16.91 -12.79
C VAL A 83 43.65 16.43 -13.97
N VAL A 84 44.22 15.24 -13.85
CA VAL A 84 44.96 14.61 -14.96
C VAL A 84 43.98 13.91 -15.92
N ALA A 85 44.01 14.30 -17.20
CA ALA A 85 43.17 13.68 -18.23
C ALA A 85 43.53 12.20 -18.45
N VAL A 86 42.55 11.31 -18.30
CA VAL A 86 42.72 9.87 -18.55
C VAL A 86 42.62 9.60 -20.05
N GLN A 87 43.76 9.32 -20.68
CA GLN A 87 43.80 8.86 -22.07
C GLN A 87 43.48 7.36 -22.15
N ALA A 88 42.32 7.02 -22.69
CA ALA A 88 41.97 5.63 -22.99
C ALA A 88 42.72 5.15 -24.25
N ASP A 89 43.64 4.20 -24.08
CA ASP A 89 44.29 3.51 -25.20
C ASP A 89 43.52 2.23 -25.55
N SER A 90 43.01 2.15 -26.77
CA SER A 90 42.32 0.97 -27.31
C SER A 90 42.77 0.74 -28.76
N GLY A 91 43.79 -0.09 -28.94
CA GLY A 91 44.34 -0.42 -30.25
C GLY A 91 43.45 -1.34 -31.10
N TYR A 92 43.81 -1.44 -32.39
CA TYR A 92 43.24 -2.34 -33.42
C TYR A 92 41.87 -2.00 -34.04
N GLY A 93 41.82 -0.85 -34.72
CA GLY A 93 41.84 -0.83 -36.20
C GLY A 93 40.70 -1.50 -37.00
N ILE A 94 39.98 -0.68 -37.76
CA ILE A 94 39.10 -1.06 -38.88
C ILE A 94 39.35 -0.12 -40.09
N ALA A 95 38.84 -0.50 -41.27
CA ALA A 95 39.33 -0.04 -42.57
C ALA A 95 38.64 1.23 -43.14
N GLU A 96 39.18 1.75 -44.25
CA GLU A 96 38.57 2.83 -45.04
C GLU A 96 37.19 2.42 -45.60
N GLU A 97 36.21 3.31 -45.48
CA GLU A 97 35.19 3.49 -46.51
C GLU A 97 34.85 4.98 -46.65
N ARG A 98 34.71 5.47 -47.89
CA ARG A 98 34.47 6.89 -48.18
C ARG A 98 33.02 7.12 -48.56
N TYR A 99 32.40 8.17 -48.02
CA TYR A 99 31.38 8.93 -48.75
C TYR A 99 31.59 10.44 -48.56
N GLU A 100 31.05 11.22 -49.49
CA GLU A 100 31.51 12.58 -49.81
C GLU A 100 30.69 13.67 -49.12
N ALA A 101 31.34 14.75 -48.70
CA ALA A 101 30.69 15.95 -48.16
C ALA A 101 30.61 17.07 -49.23
N PRO A 102 29.46 17.72 -49.43
CA PRO A 102 29.31 18.78 -50.43
C PRO A 102 29.87 20.13 -49.96
N ALA A 103 30.73 20.72 -50.80
CA ALA A 103 31.13 22.12 -50.79
C ALA A 103 30.02 23.05 -51.37
N ALA A 104 30.04 24.39 -51.30
CA ALA A 104 30.65 25.39 -50.40
C ALA A 104 30.17 26.80 -50.86
N GLY A 105 30.42 27.85 -50.06
CA GLY A 105 30.28 29.26 -50.48
C GLY A 105 29.93 30.21 -49.34
N ASN A 106 30.41 31.46 -49.27
CA ASN A 106 31.32 32.19 -50.17
C ASN A 106 32.21 33.19 -49.38
N SER A 107 33.21 33.78 -50.05
CA SER A 107 34.33 34.55 -49.46
C SER A 107 34.24 36.08 -49.60
N ALA A 108 34.74 36.81 -48.60
CA ALA A 108 35.44 38.12 -48.67
C ALA A 108 36.06 38.39 -47.28
N TYR A 109 37.37 38.40 -47.02
CA TYR A 109 38.51 39.14 -47.60
C TYR A 109 38.57 40.63 -47.20
N GLY A 110 39.52 40.96 -46.33
CA GLY A 110 39.94 42.30 -45.93
C GLY A 110 41.27 42.22 -45.18
N SER A 111 42.20 43.14 -45.46
CA SER A 111 43.57 43.17 -44.90
C SER A 111 43.86 44.48 -44.15
N TYR A 112 45.15 44.79 -43.97
CA TYR A 112 45.74 45.92 -43.23
C TYR A 112 45.86 45.71 -41.70
N ASP A 113 46.95 46.08 -41.02
CA ASP A 113 48.33 46.38 -41.49
C ASP A 113 49.31 46.24 -40.31
N GLU A 114 50.58 45.90 -40.57
CA GLU A 114 51.67 46.07 -39.61
C GLU A 114 52.34 47.44 -39.79
N ASP A 115 52.18 48.35 -38.83
CA ASP A 115 53.26 49.06 -38.10
C ASP A 115 52.67 50.21 -37.26
N SER A 116 53.00 50.26 -35.96
CA SER A 116 53.12 51.53 -35.21
C SER A 116 53.69 51.30 -33.80
N ASN A 117 55.03 51.33 -33.70
CA ASN A 117 55.73 51.48 -32.41
C ASN A 117 55.21 52.70 -31.62
N LYS A 118 54.65 52.48 -30.42
CA LYS A 118 54.40 53.56 -29.46
C LYS A 118 54.55 53.15 -27.98
N THR A 119 55.79 53.24 -27.52
CA THR A 119 56.16 53.70 -26.16
C THR A 119 55.58 52.92 -24.97
N LEU A 120 56.36 51.98 -24.42
CA LEU A 120 56.17 51.58 -23.02
C LEU A 120 56.41 52.79 -22.10
N VAL A 121 55.39 53.19 -21.35
CA VAL A 121 55.54 54.08 -20.18
C VAL A 121 55.49 53.21 -18.93
N THR A 122 56.67 52.89 -18.38
CA THR A 122 56.77 52.19 -17.09
C THR A 122 56.30 53.11 -15.97
N THR A 123 55.06 52.93 -15.52
CA THR A 123 54.57 53.52 -14.26
C THR A 123 54.52 52.43 -13.21
N SER A 124 55.48 52.46 -12.27
CA SER A 124 55.37 51.69 -11.04
C SER A 124 54.20 52.25 -10.22
N GLY A 125 53.29 51.37 -9.79
CA GLY A 125 52.02 51.75 -9.14
C GLY A 125 51.62 50.75 -8.06
N ASN A 126 52.54 50.42 -7.16
CA ASN A 126 52.30 49.48 -6.07
C ASN A 126 51.38 50.09 -5.00
N GLY A 127 50.13 49.65 -4.92
CA GLY A 127 49.15 50.15 -3.94
C GLY A 127 47.71 49.68 -4.17
N GLY A 128 47.50 48.41 -4.54
CA GLY A 128 46.19 47.90 -4.97
C GLY A 128 45.26 47.31 -3.90
N SER A 129 45.80 46.74 -2.81
CA SER A 129 44.97 46.01 -1.82
C SER A 129 44.14 46.96 -0.95
N ALA A 130 44.77 47.99 -0.37
CA ALA A 130 44.24 48.80 0.74
C ALA A 130 42.96 49.60 0.43
N SER A 131 42.50 49.65 -0.82
CA SER A 131 41.15 50.12 -1.17
C SER A 131 40.06 49.09 -0.91
N LEU A 132 40.34 47.80 -1.16
CA LEU A 132 39.39 46.70 -0.97
C LEU A 132 39.21 46.36 0.52
N GLU A 133 40.29 46.31 1.32
CA GLU A 133 40.16 46.11 2.78
C GLU A 133 39.27 47.19 3.44
N ASN A 134 39.39 48.45 3.03
CA ASN A 134 38.58 49.55 3.59
C ASN A 134 37.12 49.52 3.13
N GLU A 135 36.84 49.05 1.92
CA GLU A 135 35.47 48.96 1.40
C GLU A 135 34.71 47.78 2.04
N ILE A 136 35.38 46.62 2.20
CA ILE A 136 34.83 45.43 2.88
C ILE A 136 34.57 45.72 4.38
N ALA A 137 35.47 46.43 5.07
CA ALA A 137 35.30 46.74 6.49
C ALA A 137 34.12 47.71 6.78
N SER A 138 33.66 48.47 5.78
CA SER A 138 32.64 49.51 5.96
C SER A 138 31.20 48.99 5.95
N ALA A 139 30.96 47.74 5.53
CA ALA A 139 29.62 47.13 5.53
C ALA A 139 29.16 46.68 6.93
N THR A 140 30.05 45.97 7.65
CA THR A 140 29.64 45.08 8.76
C THR A 140 30.11 45.53 10.16
N ASP A 141 30.58 46.77 10.32
CA ASP A 141 31.18 47.29 11.56
C ASP A 141 32.38 46.42 12.03
N GLY A 142 33.23 46.03 11.07
CA GLY A 142 34.40 45.16 11.29
C GLY A 142 34.11 43.70 11.66
N ARG A 143 32.85 43.25 11.63
CA ARG A 143 32.47 41.86 11.97
C ARG A 143 32.37 40.95 10.76
N VAL A 144 32.78 39.70 10.93
CA VAL A 144 32.75 38.66 9.88
C VAL A 144 31.52 37.79 10.10
N ILE A 145 30.39 38.19 9.53
CA ILE A 145 29.11 37.49 9.68
C ILE A 145 28.77 36.76 8.38
N ILE A 146 28.55 35.45 8.46
CA ILE A 146 28.08 34.64 7.34
C ILE A 146 26.56 34.49 7.48
N ARG A 147 25.80 34.79 6.42
CA ARG A 147 24.33 34.65 6.38
C ARG A 147 23.90 33.68 5.28
N THR A 148 22.90 32.86 5.57
CA THR A 148 22.25 32.00 4.57
C THR A 148 20.74 32.09 4.66
N ALA A 149 20.04 31.85 3.55
CA ALA A 149 18.59 31.67 3.54
C ALA A 149 18.17 30.45 2.71
N ASP A 150 17.20 29.70 3.22
CA ASP A 150 16.51 28.63 2.51
C ASP A 150 15.02 29.00 2.39
N LEU A 151 14.54 29.18 1.17
CA LEU A 151 13.16 29.54 0.84
C LEU A 151 12.46 28.36 0.15
N ASN A 152 11.24 28.06 0.57
CA ASN A 152 10.33 27.19 -0.15
C ASN A 152 9.09 28.00 -0.52
N VAL A 153 8.87 28.22 -1.80
CA VAL A 153 7.79 29.09 -2.30
C VAL A 153 6.98 28.39 -3.39
N THR A 154 5.74 28.85 -3.56
CA THR A 154 4.82 28.39 -4.60
C THR A 154 4.48 29.58 -5.49
N VAL A 155 4.73 29.43 -6.78
CA VAL A 155 4.73 30.48 -7.80
C VAL A 155 3.75 30.16 -8.93
N ALA A 156 3.33 31.15 -9.72
CA ALA A 156 2.43 30.90 -10.85
C ALA A 156 3.11 30.13 -11.99
N SER A 157 4.38 30.45 -12.26
CA SER A 157 5.22 29.82 -13.28
C SER A 157 6.64 29.68 -12.73
N VAL A 158 7.21 28.47 -12.80
CA VAL A 158 8.57 28.24 -12.30
C VAL A 158 9.60 28.86 -13.24
N THR A 159 9.42 28.74 -14.55
CA THR A 159 10.36 29.28 -15.56
C THR A 159 10.52 30.79 -15.42
N ASP A 160 9.41 31.54 -15.39
CA ASP A 160 9.45 33.01 -15.25
C ASP A 160 10.04 33.42 -13.89
N SER A 161 9.75 32.67 -12.83
CA SER A 161 10.30 32.93 -11.49
C SER A 161 11.81 32.68 -11.40
N LEU A 162 12.35 31.71 -12.15
CA LEU A 162 13.81 31.46 -12.21
C LEU A 162 14.53 32.62 -12.92
N ASP A 163 13.95 33.15 -13.99
CA ASP A 163 14.46 34.31 -14.70
C ASP A 163 14.35 35.59 -13.84
N ASP A 164 13.22 35.83 -13.18
CA ASP A 164 13.04 36.98 -12.28
C ASP A 164 13.99 36.93 -11.07
N ILE A 165 14.17 35.77 -10.42
CA ILE A 165 15.16 35.59 -9.34
C ILE A 165 16.58 35.87 -9.85
N SER A 166 16.91 35.43 -11.06
CA SER A 166 18.20 35.69 -11.70
C SER A 166 18.39 37.19 -11.98
N ASN A 167 17.36 37.86 -12.50
CA ASN A 167 17.36 39.30 -12.78
C ASN A 167 17.52 40.14 -11.50
N ILE A 168 16.77 39.83 -10.44
CA ILE A 168 16.87 40.49 -9.12
C ILE A 168 18.26 40.30 -8.52
N THR A 169 18.81 39.08 -8.61
CA THR A 169 20.15 38.74 -8.12
C THR A 169 21.23 39.56 -8.83
N ASN A 170 21.19 39.61 -10.17
CA ASN A 170 22.14 40.39 -10.97
C ASN A 170 21.98 41.91 -10.70
N ALA A 171 20.74 42.40 -10.56
CA ALA A 171 20.46 43.80 -10.22
C ALA A 171 20.93 44.20 -8.81
N ALA A 172 20.97 43.25 -7.86
CA ALA A 172 21.52 43.43 -6.52
C ALA A 172 23.06 43.36 -6.47
N GLY A 173 23.75 43.12 -7.59
CA GLY A 173 25.21 42.91 -7.63
C GLY A 173 25.65 41.52 -7.19
N GLY A 174 24.73 40.55 -7.16
CA GLY A 174 25.01 39.14 -6.92
C GLY A 174 25.20 38.34 -8.22
N TRP A 175 25.26 37.01 -8.08
CA TRP A 175 25.26 36.08 -9.20
C TRP A 175 24.56 34.75 -8.87
N VAL A 176 24.05 34.08 -9.90
CA VAL A 176 23.49 32.73 -9.79
C VAL A 176 24.62 31.71 -9.67
N VAL A 177 24.57 30.86 -8.65
CA VAL A 177 25.53 29.77 -8.42
C VAL A 177 25.10 28.52 -9.17
N THR A 178 23.81 28.18 -9.09
CA THR A 178 23.19 27.03 -9.76
C THR A 178 21.72 27.34 -10.03
N SER A 179 21.21 26.97 -11.21
CA SER A 179 19.78 26.93 -11.50
C SER A 179 19.46 25.60 -12.17
N VAL A 180 18.47 24.86 -11.63
CA VAL A 180 18.05 23.55 -12.15
C VAL A 180 16.53 23.49 -12.16
N GLN A 181 15.95 23.31 -13.34
CA GLN A 181 14.53 23.08 -13.55
C GLN A 181 14.34 21.67 -14.12
N PRO A 182 14.10 20.64 -13.29
CA PRO A 182 13.86 19.28 -13.79
C PRO A 182 12.50 19.14 -14.51
N HIS A 183 11.51 19.97 -14.17
CA HIS A 183 10.18 19.97 -14.78
C HIS A 183 9.58 21.38 -14.78
N ASN A 184 8.61 21.67 -15.65
CA ASN A 184 7.98 23.01 -15.74
C ASN A 184 7.28 23.45 -14.44
N TYR A 185 6.93 22.51 -13.55
CA TYR A 185 6.31 22.76 -12.24
C TYR A 185 7.25 22.74 -11.04
N SER A 186 8.56 22.47 -11.20
CA SER A 186 9.49 22.40 -10.06
C SER A 186 10.90 22.83 -10.43
N GLY A 187 11.56 23.55 -9.53
CA GLY A 187 12.94 24.02 -9.76
C GLY A 187 13.64 24.44 -8.47
N THR A 188 14.97 24.47 -8.53
CA THR A 188 15.80 25.00 -7.45
C THR A 188 16.85 25.94 -8.04
N ILE A 189 16.92 27.14 -7.48
CA ILE A 189 17.93 28.14 -7.82
C ILE A 189 18.68 28.57 -6.56
N SER A 190 20.00 28.62 -6.65
CA SER A 190 20.85 29.13 -5.57
C SER A 190 21.75 30.25 -6.08
N VAL A 191 21.89 31.27 -5.25
CA VAL A 191 22.50 32.56 -5.62
C VAL A 191 23.41 33.05 -4.50
N ARG A 192 24.36 33.92 -4.85
CA ARG A 192 25.10 34.73 -3.87
C ARG A 192 24.81 36.20 -4.12
N VAL A 193 24.52 36.93 -3.04
CA VAL A 193 24.25 38.38 -3.08
C VAL A 193 25.07 39.11 -2.02
N PRO A 194 25.45 40.39 -2.23
CA PRO A 194 26.19 41.15 -1.22
C PRO A 194 25.43 41.19 0.11
N ALA A 195 26.15 41.08 1.24
CA ALA A 195 25.54 40.99 2.57
C ALA A 195 24.56 42.14 2.89
N ASP A 196 24.89 43.37 2.45
CA ASP A 196 24.06 44.58 2.61
C ASP A 196 22.77 44.58 1.77
N ARG A 197 22.62 43.61 0.86
CA ARG A 197 21.44 43.44 0.00
C ARG A 197 20.63 42.19 0.36
N PHE A 198 21.07 41.39 1.35
CA PHE A 198 20.46 40.10 1.68
C PHE A 198 18.97 40.21 2.04
N ASP A 199 18.61 41.10 2.98
CA ASP A 199 17.23 41.20 3.45
C ASP A 199 16.30 41.74 2.35
N ASP A 200 16.70 42.80 1.63
CA ASP A 200 16.00 43.31 0.43
C ASP A 200 15.74 42.20 -0.62
N VAL A 201 16.69 41.30 -0.84
CA VAL A 201 16.57 40.23 -1.85
C VAL A 201 15.66 39.09 -1.36
N VAL A 202 15.75 38.70 -0.08
CA VAL A 202 14.86 37.69 0.52
C VAL A 202 13.40 38.18 0.54
N GLU A 203 13.17 39.49 0.74
CA GLU A 203 11.85 40.11 0.61
C GLU A 203 11.35 40.06 -0.84
N GLN A 204 12.13 40.52 -1.81
CA GLN A 204 11.77 40.46 -3.25
C GLN A 204 11.50 39.04 -3.76
N PHE A 205 12.27 38.03 -3.33
CA PHE A 205 11.99 36.62 -3.67
C PHE A 205 10.71 36.09 -3.03
N SER A 206 10.30 36.66 -1.89
CA SER A 206 9.03 36.33 -1.23
C SER A 206 7.84 36.99 -1.93
N ASP A 207 8.00 38.20 -2.48
CA ASP A 207 6.97 38.92 -3.24
C ASP A 207 6.64 38.27 -4.60
N LEU A 208 7.58 37.52 -5.20
CA LEU A 208 7.31 36.69 -6.39
C LEU A 208 6.40 35.48 -6.08
N ALA A 209 6.23 35.11 -4.81
CA ALA A 209 5.49 33.93 -4.42
C ALA A 209 3.98 34.19 -4.33
N VAL A 210 3.17 33.37 -5.01
CA VAL A 210 1.73 33.27 -4.76
C VAL A 210 1.46 32.77 -3.33
N LYS A 211 2.35 31.90 -2.81
CA LYS A 211 2.32 31.42 -1.43
C LYS A 211 3.71 31.01 -0.96
N VAL A 212 4.22 31.68 0.06
CA VAL A 212 5.43 31.25 0.78
C VAL A 212 5.09 30.03 1.66
N LYS A 213 5.80 28.91 1.49
CA LYS A 213 5.66 27.70 2.33
C LYS A 213 6.57 27.77 3.56
N SER A 214 7.82 28.23 3.37
CA SER A 214 8.74 28.54 4.48
C SER A 214 9.86 29.48 4.03
N VAL A 215 10.39 30.26 4.98
CA VAL A 215 11.66 30.99 4.88
C VAL A 215 12.46 30.69 6.13
N SER A 216 13.71 30.26 5.96
CA SER A 216 14.63 29.95 7.06
C SER A 216 15.92 30.74 6.85
N THR A 217 16.13 31.78 7.66
CA THR A 217 17.37 32.59 7.64
C THR A 217 18.30 32.19 8.77
N ARG A 218 19.57 31.89 8.46
CA ARG A 218 20.64 31.64 9.43
C ARG A 218 21.66 32.79 9.37
N SER A 219 22.28 33.10 10.49
CA SER A 219 23.39 34.05 10.56
C SER A 219 24.34 33.65 11.68
N GLU A 220 25.63 33.59 11.37
CA GLU A 220 26.69 33.12 12.28
C GLU A 220 27.85 34.13 12.28
N ASP A 221 28.35 34.46 13.47
CA ASP A 221 29.44 35.42 13.66
C ASP A 221 30.77 34.66 13.81
N PHE A 222 31.65 34.86 12.83
CA PHE A 222 32.98 34.26 12.74
C PHE A 222 34.10 35.27 13.04
N THR A 223 33.79 36.43 13.62
CA THR A 223 34.78 37.50 13.88
C THR A 223 35.94 37.03 14.76
N GLU A 224 35.67 36.18 15.76
CA GLU A 224 36.70 35.59 16.62
C GLU A 224 37.61 34.63 15.83
N GLU A 225 37.04 33.73 15.04
CA GLU A 225 37.83 32.78 14.23
C GLU A 225 38.66 33.51 13.16
N PHE A 226 38.07 34.48 12.45
CA PHE A 226 38.79 35.27 11.45
C PHE A 226 39.99 36.01 12.07
N THR A 227 39.82 36.55 13.28
CA THR A 227 40.89 37.25 14.01
C THR A 227 42.01 36.30 14.44
N ASP A 228 41.69 35.12 14.99
CA ASP A 228 42.67 34.10 15.38
C ASP A 228 43.45 33.57 14.17
N VAL A 229 42.74 33.17 13.11
CA VAL A 229 43.35 32.65 11.88
C VAL A 229 44.23 33.72 11.22
N THR A 230 43.85 35.00 11.23
CA THR A 230 44.68 36.11 10.71
C THR A 230 45.96 36.28 11.53
N ALA A 231 45.86 36.34 12.86
CA ALA A 231 47.02 36.49 13.74
C ALA A 231 47.98 35.29 13.63
N ARG A 232 47.44 34.08 13.46
CA ARG A 232 48.20 32.85 13.29
C ARG A 232 48.86 32.76 11.90
N ALA A 233 48.18 33.18 10.84
CA ALA A 233 48.76 33.26 9.49
C ALA A 233 49.96 34.22 9.47
N GLN A 234 49.82 35.44 10.00
CA GLN A 234 50.94 36.39 10.11
C GLN A 234 52.12 35.81 10.91
N THR A 235 51.84 35.07 11.99
CA THR A 235 52.88 34.41 12.80
C THR A 235 53.64 33.34 12.00
N LEU A 236 52.96 32.60 11.11
CA LEU A 236 53.60 31.63 10.22
C LEU A 236 54.34 32.29 9.07
N GLU A 237 53.85 33.40 8.51
CA GLU A 237 54.56 34.19 7.49
C GLU A 237 55.90 34.74 8.04
N ASP A 238 55.86 35.39 9.22
CA ASP A 238 57.05 35.89 9.93
C ASP A 238 58.05 34.75 10.21
N THR A 239 57.54 33.56 10.57
CA THR A 239 58.36 32.36 10.83
C THR A 239 58.97 31.81 9.55
N LEU A 240 58.21 31.77 8.44
CA LEU A 240 58.65 31.30 7.13
C LEU A 240 59.78 32.17 6.58
N GLU A 241 59.68 33.48 6.71
CA GLU A 241 60.74 34.41 6.30
C GLU A 241 61.98 34.30 7.19
N ALA A 242 61.82 34.13 8.52
CA ALA A 242 62.94 33.84 9.40
C ALA A 242 63.65 32.52 9.04
N LEU A 243 62.91 31.47 8.65
CA LEU A 243 63.47 30.20 8.20
C LEU A 243 64.20 30.32 6.85
N ARG A 244 63.67 31.09 5.88
CA ARG A 244 64.35 31.40 4.61
C ARG A 244 65.70 32.10 4.86
N VAL A 245 65.71 33.11 5.74
CA VAL A 245 66.94 33.83 6.13
C VAL A 245 67.95 32.95 6.87
N LEU A 246 67.51 31.85 7.50
CA LEU A 246 68.40 30.82 8.06
C LEU A 246 68.89 29.83 6.99
N PHE A 247 68.05 29.46 6.02
CA PHE A 247 68.41 28.59 4.89
C PHE A 247 69.53 29.20 4.03
N ASP A 248 69.44 30.50 3.70
CA ASP A 248 70.48 31.27 3.01
C ASP A 248 71.83 31.31 3.76
N ARG A 249 71.84 30.93 5.04
CA ARG A 249 73.02 30.92 5.93
C ARG A 249 73.42 29.50 6.34
N ALA A 250 72.81 28.47 5.78
CA ALA A 250 73.12 27.07 6.10
C ALA A 250 74.48 26.65 5.51
N PHE A 251 75.48 26.44 6.37
CA PHE A 251 76.83 26.06 5.95
C PHE A 251 77.03 24.54 5.74
N SER A 252 76.04 23.71 6.10
CA SER A 252 76.07 22.27 5.84
C SER A 252 74.79 21.79 5.14
N VAL A 253 74.92 20.67 4.41
CA VAL A 253 73.82 20.04 3.67
C VAL A 253 72.75 19.49 4.63
N GLU A 254 73.14 19.03 5.82
CA GLU A 254 72.20 18.50 6.83
C GLU A 254 71.34 19.63 7.43
N ASP A 255 71.95 20.79 7.72
CA ASP A 255 71.24 21.98 8.18
C ASP A 255 70.25 22.47 7.10
N ALA A 256 70.71 22.54 5.84
CA ALA A 256 69.88 22.95 4.71
C ALA A 256 68.68 22.01 4.48
N ILE A 257 68.89 20.69 4.54
CA ILE A 257 67.81 19.69 4.43
C ILE A 257 66.84 19.80 5.61
N THR A 258 67.33 20.10 6.81
CA THR A 258 66.49 20.26 8.01
C THR A 258 65.64 21.52 7.93
N ILE A 259 66.24 22.67 7.58
CA ILE A 259 65.52 23.93 7.42
C ILE A 259 64.52 23.85 6.25
N GLN A 260 64.86 23.19 5.14
CA GLN A 260 63.93 23.01 4.01
C GLN A 260 62.69 22.19 4.40
N LYS A 261 62.82 21.17 5.26
CA LYS A 261 61.65 20.44 5.79
C LYS A 261 60.74 21.36 6.59
N GLU A 262 61.32 22.18 7.48
CA GLU A 262 60.57 23.11 8.32
C GLU A 262 59.88 24.19 7.47
N ILE A 263 60.58 24.78 6.50
CA ILE A 263 60.02 25.70 5.49
C ILE A 263 58.81 25.06 4.79
N THR A 264 58.93 23.80 4.37
CA THR A 264 57.86 23.08 3.67
C THR A 264 56.65 22.82 4.57
N SER A 265 56.88 22.56 5.87
CA SER A 265 55.80 22.38 6.86
C SER A 265 55.08 23.70 7.16
N VAL A 266 55.83 24.75 7.49
CA VAL A 266 55.30 26.09 7.81
C VAL A 266 54.56 26.68 6.63
N GLN A 267 55.06 26.50 5.40
CA GLN A 267 54.36 26.91 4.19
C GLN A 267 53.03 26.15 4.01
N SER A 268 53.02 24.83 4.21
CA SER A 268 51.77 24.03 4.10
C SER A 268 50.73 24.39 5.17
N ASP A 269 51.16 24.77 6.37
CA ASP A 269 50.27 25.28 7.42
C ASP A 269 49.74 26.68 7.07
N LEU A 270 50.60 27.57 6.53
CA LEU A 270 50.22 28.92 6.12
C LEU A 270 49.19 28.90 4.98
N GLU A 271 49.44 28.14 3.91
CA GLU A 271 48.53 27.97 2.76
C GLU A 271 47.13 27.48 3.20
N SER A 272 47.07 26.65 4.24
CA SER A 272 45.82 26.16 4.84
C SER A 272 45.05 27.27 5.58
N LEU A 273 45.74 28.13 6.35
CA LEU A 273 45.11 29.27 7.02
C LEU A 273 44.69 30.36 6.02
N GLU A 274 45.50 30.63 4.99
CA GLU A 274 45.15 31.54 3.90
C GLU A 274 43.89 31.07 3.15
N ALA A 275 43.76 29.78 2.86
CA ALA A 275 42.55 29.21 2.27
C ALA A 275 41.32 29.42 3.19
N ARG A 276 41.48 29.28 4.51
CA ARG A 276 40.42 29.54 5.49
C ARG A 276 40.02 31.01 5.57
N LEU A 277 40.98 31.95 5.54
CA LEU A 277 40.71 33.39 5.50
C LEU A 277 39.97 33.80 4.23
N ASN A 278 40.40 33.30 3.07
CA ASN A 278 39.73 33.53 1.79
C ASN A 278 38.27 33.02 1.82
N PHE A 279 38.03 31.83 2.38
CA PHE A 279 36.67 31.30 2.57
C PHE A 279 35.80 32.18 3.48
N LEU A 280 36.31 32.59 4.64
CA LEU A 280 35.57 33.42 5.61
C LEU A 280 35.28 34.83 5.05
N SER A 281 36.25 35.43 4.35
CA SER A 281 36.10 36.71 3.67
C SER A 281 35.03 36.67 2.57
N GLN A 282 35.13 35.70 1.64
CA GLN A 282 34.15 35.58 0.55
C GLN A 282 32.74 35.25 1.05
N SER A 283 32.62 34.41 2.10
CA SER A 283 31.32 33.97 2.65
C SER A 283 30.65 35.00 3.56
N SER A 284 31.39 36.01 4.03
CA SER A 284 30.82 37.14 4.78
C SER A 284 30.52 38.34 3.89
N ALA A 285 31.32 38.57 2.83
CA ALA A 285 31.01 39.56 1.80
C ALA A 285 29.73 39.19 1.00
N PHE A 286 29.53 37.90 0.70
CA PHE A 286 28.39 37.42 -0.07
C PHE A 286 27.59 36.34 0.67
N SER A 287 26.34 36.67 0.98
CA SER A 287 25.38 35.75 1.60
C SER A 287 24.82 34.78 0.57
N PHE A 288 24.57 33.53 0.99
CA PHE A 288 24.06 32.46 0.11
C PHE A 288 22.56 32.27 0.30
N ILE A 289 21.80 32.30 -0.80
CA ILE A 289 20.34 32.09 -0.78
C ILE A 289 20.01 30.89 -1.68
N SER A 290 19.21 29.97 -1.16
CA SER A 290 18.67 28.81 -1.86
C SER A 290 17.15 28.93 -1.93
N VAL A 291 16.57 28.83 -3.13
CA VAL A 291 15.13 28.94 -3.37
C VAL A 291 14.62 27.69 -4.08
N SER A 292 13.73 26.96 -3.43
CA SER A 292 12.96 25.86 -4.01
C SER A 292 11.59 26.36 -4.45
N LEU A 293 11.32 26.18 -5.74
CA LEU A 293 10.11 26.60 -6.45
C LEU A 293 9.22 25.40 -6.75
N ALA A 294 7.92 25.57 -6.53
CA ALA A 294 6.88 24.70 -7.08
C ALA A 294 5.79 25.57 -7.75
N SER A 295 5.15 25.09 -8.82
CA SER A 295 3.97 25.76 -9.36
C SER A 295 2.79 25.66 -8.40
N VAL A 296 1.85 26.61 -8.48
CA VAL A 296 0.49 26.40 -7.96
C VAL A 296 -0.13 25.23 -8.73
N PRO A 297 -0.75 24.22 -8.07
CA PRO A 297 -1.50 23.19 -8.76
C PRO A 297 -2.83 23.75 -9.28
N VAL A 298 -3.22 23.35 -10.49
CA VAL A 298 -4.53 23.67 -11.07
C VAL A 298 -5.60 22.74 -10.47
N GLU A 299 -6.74 23.29 -10.08
CA GLU A 299 -7.87 22.51 -9.54
C GLU A 299 -8.48 21.62 -10.64
N LEU A 300 -8.53 20.31 -10.41
CA LEU A 300 -9.03 19.30 -11.35
C LEU A 300 -10.35 18.69 -10.86
N VAL A 301 -11.27 18.47 -11.79
CA VAL A 301 -12.51 17.72 -11.53
C VAL A 301 -12.24 16.22 -11.71
N ILE A 302 -12.46 15.47 -10.63
CA ILE A 302 -12.45 14.01 -10.58
C ILE A 302 -13.84 13.52 -10.13
N ASP A 303 -14.27 12.37 -10.66
CA ASP A 303 -15.49 11.64 -10.31
C ASP A 303 -15.07 10.31 -9.69
N GLY A 304 -15.30 10.14 -8.38
CA GLY A 304 -14.99 8.93 -7.61
C GLY A 304 -16.02 7.79 -7.78
N GLY A 305 -17.15 8.06 -8.44
CA GLY A 305 -18.27 7.13 -8.60
C GLY A 305 -19.46 7.42 -7.68
N GLU A 306 -20.55 6.68 -7.90
CA GLU A 306 -21.77 6.74 -7.07
C GLU A 306 -21.57 6.06 -5.71
N ASP A 307 -22.34 6.47 -4.69
CA ASP A 307 -22.37 5.85 -3.36
C ASP A 307 -22.57 4.32 -3.43
N ILE A 308 -21.83 3.57 -2.61
CA ILE A 308 -21.77 2.10 -2.68
C ILE A 308 -22.41 1.44 -1.46
N ALA A 309 -23.31 0.48 -1.69
CA ALA A 309 -23.76 -0.47 -0.67
C ALA A 309 -22.87 -1.73 -0.69
N ALA A 310 -22.32 -2.14 0.46
CA ALA A 310 -21.31 -3.21 0.52
C ALA A 310 -21.49 -4.17 1.71
N ALA A 311 -21.24 -5.46 1.48
CA ALA A 311 -21.26 -6.47 2.53
C ALA A 311 -19.92 -6.54 3.29
N VAL A 312 -19.97 -6.69 4.62
CA VAL A 312 -18.77 -6.94 5.44
C VAL A 312 -17.97 -8.13 4.88
N GLY A 313 -16.66 -7.95 4.73
CA GLY A 313 -15.73 -8.96 4.22
C GLY A 313 -15.76 -9.20 2.72
N HIS A 314 -16.58 -8.47 1.96
CA HIS A 314 -16.69 -8.61 0.50
C HIS A 314 -15.83 -7.57 -0.23
N ALA A 315 -15.49 -7.88 -1.49
CA ALA A 315 -14.63 -7.05 -2.32
C ALA A 315 -15.41 -5.88 -2.94
N VAL A 316 -15.03 -4.64 -2.63
CA VAL A 316 -15.57 -3.43 -3.25
C VAL A 316 -14.56 -2.90 -4.28
N THR A 317 -15.00 -2.63 -5.51
CA THR A 317 -14.13 -2.15 -6.59
C THR A 317 -14.37 -0.66 -6.86
N TYR A 318 -13.33 0.15 -6.65
CA TYR A 318 -13.33 1.59 -6.88
C TYR A 318 -12.63 1.93 -8.20
N ARG A 319 -13.14 2.96 -8.88
CA ARG A 319 -12.57 3.55 -10.10
C ARG A 319 -12.94 5.03 -10.15
N ALA A 320 -11.98 5.87 -10.48
CA ALA A 320 -12.24 7.29 -10.71
C ALA A 320 -12.22 7.63 -12.20
N LYS A 321 -12.97 8.65 -12.60
CA LYS A 321 -12.93 9.26 -13.94
C LYS A 321 -12.48 10.71 -13.85
N PHE A 322 -11.81 11.20 -14.88
CA PHE A 322 -11.49 12.62 -15.03
C PHE A 322 -11.16 12.95 -16.50
N THR A 323 -11.12 14.23 -16.85
CA THR A 323 -10.62 14.71 -18.14
C THR A 323 -9.25 15.36 -17.91
N PRO A 324 -8.14 14.78 -18.42
CA PRO A 324 -6.82 15.37 -18.29
C PRO A 324 -6.73 16.72 -19.04
N PRO A 325 -6.11 17.76 -18.44
CA PRO A 325 -5.73 18.96 -19.19
C PRO A 325 -4.69 18.66 -20.28
N GLU A 326 -4.71 19.45 -21.35
CA GLU A 326 -3.68 19.39 -22.39
C GLU A 326 -2.30 19.64 -21.78
N GLY A 327 -1.33 18.76 -22.06
CA GLY A 327 0.02 18.83 -21.50
C GLY A 327 0.20 18.23 -20.10
N MET A 328 -0.79 17.50 -19.55
CA MET A 328 -0.60 16.58 -18.42
C MET A 328 -0.63 15.13 -18.90
N ASP A 329 0.36 14.33 -18.50
CA ASP A 329 0.58 12.96 -19.02
C ASP A 329 0.84 11.91 -17.91
N SER A 330 1.29 12.35 -16.74
CA SER A 330 1.51 11.52 -15.56
C SER A 330 0.43 11.79 -14.49
N PHE A 331 -0.13 10.73 -13.92
CA PHE A 331 -1.25 10.78 -12.98
C PHE A 331 -1.01 9.83 -11.80
N VAL A 332 -1.41 10.26 -10.60
CA VAL A 332 -1.47 9.44 -9.39
C VAL A 332 -2.85 9.63 -8.77
N ILE A 333 -3.64 8.56 -8.72
CA ILE A 333 -4.94 8.51 -8.08
C ILE A 333 -4.76 7.75 -6.75
N LYS A 334 -5.13 8.36 -5.63
CA LYS A 334 -4.95 7.86 -4.27
C LYS A 334 -6.30 7.79 -3.55
N TRP A 335 -6.55 6.68 -2.86
CA TRP A 335 -7.82 6.36 -2.21
C TRP A 335 -7.62 6.21 -0.70
N ASN A 336 -8.50 6.84 0.06
CA ASN A 336 -8.61 6.69 1.52
C ASN A 336 -10.03 6.23 1.86
N PHE A 337 -10.17 5.03 2.41
CA PHE A 337 -11.47 4.37 2.61
C PHE A 337 -12.19 4.73 3.93
N GLY A 338 -11.64 5.66 4.73
CA GLY A 338 -12.25 6.12 5.98
C GLY A 338 -12.26 5.11 7.15
N ASP A 339 -12.04 3.83 6.90
CA ASP A 339 -12.09 2.73 7.89
C ASP A 339 -10.81 2.55 8.73
N GLY A 340 -9.81 3.40 8.51
CA GLY A 340 -8.48 3.33 9.14
C GLY A 340 -7.53 2.31 8.50
N SER A 341 -7.87 1.77 7.33
CA SER A 341 -6.92 1.01 6.51
C SER A 341 -5.80 1.88 5.93
N ARG A 342 -4.82 1.24 5.29
CA ARG A 342 -3.78 1.95 4.52
C ARG A 342 -4.41 2.53 3.26
N GLU A 343 -3.93 3.71 2.86
CA GLU A 343 -4.30 4.30 1.57
C GLU A 343 -3.75 3.44 0.42
N GLU A 344 -4.51 3.34 -0.67
CA GLU A 344 -4.12 2.62 -1.88
C GLU A 344 -4.06 3.57 -3.08
N SER A 345 -3.18 3.31 -4.05
CA SER A 345 -2.98 4.21 -5.18
C SER A 345 -2.74 3.50 -6.50
N THR A 346 -3.03 4.20 -7.59
CA THR A 346 -2.80 3.73 -8.96
C THR A 346 -2.38 4.90 -9.86
N ASN A 347 -1.44 4.64 -10.76
CA ASN A 347 -0.96 5.58 -11.78
C ASN A 347 -1.35 5.18 -13.20
N ARG A 348 -2.31 4.24 -13.33
CA ARG A 348 -2.69 3.63 -14.60
C ARG A 348 -4.11 3.99 -14.98
N VAL A 349 -4.25 4.87 -15.97
CA VAL A 349 -5.53 5.25 -16.58
C VAL A 349 -5.71 4.62 -17.96
N ALA A 350 -6.95 4.59 -18.46
CA ALA A 350 -7.30 4.20 -19.82
C ALA A 350 -8.40 5.13 -20.38
N PRO A 351 -8.41 5.45 -21.68
CA PRO A 351 -9.50 6.21 -22.29
C PRO A 351 -10.84 5.47 -22.17
N THR A 352 -11.92 6.20 -21.86
CA THR A 352 -13.28 5.64 -21.80
C THR A 352 -13.93 5.49 -23.16
N GLY A 353 -13.45 6.24 -24.16
CA GLY A 353 -14.12 6.43 -25.44
C GLY A 353 -15.16 7.57 -25.45
N ASN A 354 -15.42 8.20 -24.31
CA ASN A 354 -16.28 9.38 -24.18
C ASN A 354 -15.45 10.67 -24.32
N GLY A 355 -14.98 10.94 -25.54
CA GLY A 355 -14.04 12.03 -25.79
C GLY A 355 -12.72 11.83 -25.01
N ASP A 356 -12.27 12.87 -24.34
CA ASP A 356 -10.98 12.92 -23.62
C ASP A 356 -11.07 12.42 -22.15
N GLU A 357 -12.22 11.88 -21.74
CA GLU A 357 -12.42 11.29 -20.41
C GLU A 357 -11.62 9.98 -20.25
N VAL A 358 -10.81 9.89 -19.20
CA VAL A 358 -10.06 8.69 -18.80
C VAL A 358 -10.63 8.09 -17.52
N ILE A 359 -10.49 6.78 -17.35
CA ILE A 359 -10.87 6.04 -16.14
C ILE A 359 -9.66 5.33 -15.52
N SER A 360 -9.59 5.29 -14.20
CA SER A 360 -8.53 4.61 -13.47
C SER A 360 -8.62 3.08 -13.61
N SER A 361 -7.48 2.42 -13.44
CA SER A 361 -7.43 1.00 -13.09
C SER A 361 -8.22 0.76 -11.79
N PRO A 362 -8.81 -0.44 -11.61
CA PRO A 362 -9.61 -0.75 -10.44
C PRO A 362 -8.72 -0.88 -9.19
N VAL A 363 -9.20 -0.31 -8.08
CA VAL A 363 -8.67 -0.54 -6.73
C VAL A 363 -9.69 -1.39 -5.98
N ILE A 364 -9.26 -2.38 -5.21
CA ILE A 364 -10.16 -3.37 -4.57
C ILE A 364 -9.94 -3.39 -3.07
N HIS A 365 -10.93 -2.91 -2.30
CA HIS A 365 -10.89 -2.86 -0.84
C HIS A 365 -11.88 -3.85 -0.20
N TYR A 366 -11.66 -4.17 1.08
CA TYR A 366 -12.47 -5.09 1.87
C TYR A 366 -12.77 -4.46 3.24
N PHE A 367 -14.02 -4.06 3.46
CA PHE A 367 -14.45 -3.53 4.76
C PHE A 367 -14.67 -4.69 5.74
N ASN A 368 -13.80 -4.80 6.75
CA ASN A 368 -13.80 -5.91 7.71
C ASN A 368 -14.76 -5.68 8.90
N ARG A 369 -15.41 -4.51 8.97
CA ARG A 369 -16.25 -4.03 10.07
C ARG A 369 -17.34 -3.10 9.54
N ASP A 370 -18.47 -3.06 10.22
CA ASP A 370 -19.61 -2.15 9.97
C ASP A 370 -19.91 -1.24 11.19
N GLU A 371 -19.18 -1.37 12.31
CA GLU A 371 -19.45 -0.56 13.52
C GLU A 371 -19.27 0.96 13.31
N ASP A 372 -18.42 1.35 12.35
CA ASP A 372 -18.11 2.75 12.00
C ASP A 372 -18.81 3.19 10.69
N SER A 373 -19.77 2.40 10.18
CA SER A 373 -20.50 2.62 8.92
C SER A 373 -21.54 3.77 9.03
N PRO A 374 -21.78 4.57 7.98
CA PRO A 374 -21.15 4.51 6.65
C PRO A 374 -19.77 5.20 6.61
N PHE A 375 -18.89 4.68 5.77
CA PHE A 375 -17.55 5.24 5.57
C PHE A 375 -17.56 6.32 4.49
N ILE A 376 -16.86 7.42 4.75
CA ILE A 376 -16.54 8.42 3.72
C ILE A 376 -15.27 7.93 3.03
N VAL A 377 -15.36 7.73 1.71
CA VAL A 377 -14.23 7.37 0.86
C VAL A 377 -13.79 8.60 0.09
N THR A 378 -12.56 9.05 0.31
CA THR A 378 -11.94 10.16 -0.43
C THR A 378 -11.07 9.60 -1.56
N VAL A 379 -11.17 10.22 -2.75
CA VAL A 379 -10.21 10.05 -3.83
C VAL A 379 -9.48 11.36 -4.11
N GLU A 380 -8.16 11.29 -4.11
CA GLU A 380 -7.25 12.38 -4.47
C GLU A 380 -6.62 12.08 -5.84
N LEU A 381 -6.58 13.07 -6.71
CA LEU A 381 -5.84 13.08 -7.97
C LEU A 381 -4.68 14.05 -7.89
N THR A 382 -3.47 13.59 -8.17
CA THR A 382 -2.34 14.45 -8.56
C THR A 382 -1.99 14.18 -10.02
N ALA A 383 -1.95 15.23 -10.82
CA ALA A 383 -1.50 15.19 -12.22
C ALA A 383 -0.25 16.05 -12.40
N SER A 384 0.62 15.65 -13.33
CA SER A 384 1.84 16.39 -13.67
C SER A 384 2.17 16.23 -15.15
N GLY A 385 2.78 17.26 -15.74
CA GLY A 385 3.36 17.21 -17.09
C GLY A 385 3.95 18.56 -17.49
N ASP A 386 4.12 18.78 -18.79
CA ASP A 386 4.60 20.05 -19.35
C ASP A 386 3.71 21.25 -18.97
N ALA A 387 2.40 21.04 -18.81
CA ALA A 387 1.45 22.08 -18.42
C ALA A 387 1.48 22.46 -16.92
N GLY A 388 2.27 21.75 -16.11
CA GLY A 388 2.46 22.03 -14.69
C GLY A 388 1.98 20.91 -13.77
N LEU A 389 1.41 21.28 -12.62
CA LEU A 389 0.73 20.38 -11.67
C LEU A 389 -0.77 20.60 -11.69
N GLY A 390 -1.53 19.54 -11.42
CA GLY A 390 -2.95 19.60 -11.11
C GLY A 390 -3.29 18.76 -9.88
N GLU A 391 -4.23 19.23 -9.06
CA GLU A 391 -4.72 18.55 -7.87
C GLU A 391 -6.26 18.54 -7.89
N GLY A 392 -6.88 17.41 -7.55
CA GLY A 392 -8.34 17.27 -7.46
C GLY A 392 -8.73 16.31 -6.34
N GLU A 393 -9.91 16.52 -5.75
CA GLU A 393 -10.45 15.69 -4.66
C GLU A 393 -11.95 15.45 -4.92
N ASP A 394 -12.42 14.24 -4.63
CA ASP A 394 -13.85 13.91 -4.59
C ASP A 394 -14.14 12.89 -3.46
N THR A 395 -15.39 12.82 -3.01
CA THR A 395 -15.81 11.95 -1.89
C THR A 395 -17.14 11.24 -2.16
N LEU A 396 -17.13 9.92 -2.03
CA LEU A 396 -18.34 9.07 -2.07
C LEU A 396 -18.57 8.37 -0.73
N VAL A 397 -19.80 7.92 -0.49
CA VAL A 397 -20.20 7.22 0.74
C VAL A 397 -20.30 5.72 0.49
N THR A 398 -19.54 4.93 1.24
CA THR A 398 -19.68 3.47 1.23
C THR A 398 -20.40 2.99 2.49
N THR A 399 -21.66 2.60 2.32
CA THR A 399 -22.50 2.03 3.39
C THR A 399 -22.24 0.53 3.50
N VAL A 400 -21.61 0.13 4.60
CA VAL A 400 -21.26 -1.27 4.87
C VAL A 400 -22.24 -1.88 5.87
N SER A 401 -22.72 -3.09 5.60
CA SER A 401 -23.54 -3.87 6.55
C SER A 401 -23.24 -5.37 6.50
N ARG A 402 -23.58 -6.08 7.58
CA ARG A 402 -23.55 -7.56 7.60
C ARG A 402 -24.68 -8.11 6.72
N LEU A 403 -24.38 -9.14 5.92
CA LEU A 403 -25.40 -9.92 5.22
C LEU A 403 -26.36 -10.58 6.23
N PRO A 404 -27.69 -10.52 6.01
CA PRO A 404 -28.66 -11.14 6.90
C PRO A 404 -28.65 -12.68 6.76
N VAL A 405 -28.91 -13.39 7.86
CA VAL A 405 -28.85 -14.86 7.90
C VAL A 405 -30.24 -15.46 7.65
N ILE A 406 -30.37 -16.26 6.59
CA ILE A 406 -31.50 -17.17 6.39
C ILE A 406 -31.29 -18.39 7.30
N GLU A 407 -32.26 -18.72 8.16
CA GLU A 407 -32.27 -19.98 8.90
C GLU A 407 -33.04 -21.04 8.09
N VAL A 408 -32.44 -22.20 7.80
CA VAL A 408 -33.05 -23.28 7.02
C VAL A 408 -33.25 -24.53 7.87
N PHE A 409 -34.49 -25.02 7.93
CA PHE A 409 -34.85 -26.32 8.46
C PHE A 409 -35.26 -27.24 7.30
N ALA A 410 -34.38 -28.17 6.93
CA ALA A 410 -34.58 -29.07 5.78
C ALA A 410 -35.44 -30.32 6.10
N GLY A 411 -35.75 -30.58 7.37
CA GLY A 411 -36.49 -31.76 7.82
C GLY A 411 -35.74 -32.60 8.87
N GLU A 412 -36.33 -33.73 9.27
CA GLU A 412 -35.73 -34.70 10.20
C GLU A 412 -35.21 -35.96 9.48
N ASN A 413 -34.29 -36.69 10.12
CA ASN A 413 -33.75 -37.96 9.60
C ASN A 413 -34.85 -39.02 9.41
N GLN A 414 -35.10 -39.46 8.17
CA GLN A 414 -36.15 -40.42 7.85
C GLN A 414 -35.62 -41.84 7.62
N THR A 415 -36.49 -42.85 7.80
CA THR A 415 -36.22 -44.25 7.42
C THR A 415 -37.38 -44.77 6.58
N VAL A 416 -37.07 -45.25 5.38
CA VAL A 416 -38.06 -45.54 4.32
C VAL A 416 -37.76 -46.86 3.61
N GLU A 417 -38.77 -47.52 3.05
CA GLU A 417 -38.60 -48.76 2.27
C GLU A 417 -38.37 -48.43 0.79
N SER A 418 -37.47 -49.14 0.11
CA SER A 418 -37.08 -48.85 -1.29
C SER A 418 -38.26 -48.83 -2.27
N GLY A 419 -38.31 -47.82 -3.13
CA GLY A 419 -39.43 -47.58 -4.04
C GLY A 419 -40.66 -46.91 -3.39
N SER A 420 -40.62 -46.57 -2.10
CA SER A 420 -41.64 -45.76 -1.46
C SER A 420 -41.48 -44.28 -1.81
N LYS A 421 -42.61 -43.57 -1.91
CA LYS A 421 -42.63 -42.10 -1.94
C LYS A 421 -42.27 -41.57 -0.55
N VAL A 422 -41.29 -40.68 -0.51
CA VAL A 422 -40.86 -39.90 0.66
C VAL A 422 -41.43 -38.50 0.52
N GLU A 423 -41.90 -37.92 1.63
CA GLU A 423 -42.36 -36.54 1.69
C GLU A 423 -41.41 -35.76 2.61
N PHE A 424 -41.01 -34.56 2.17
CA PHE A 424 -40.03 -33.72 2.85
C PHE A 424 -40.70 -32.40 3.19
N ASP A 425 -40.97 -32.21 4.48
CA ASP A 425 -41.49 -30.95 5.03
C ASP A 425 -40.31 -30.07 5.44
N ALA A 426 -40.21 -28.86 4.89
CA ALA A 426 -39.08 -27.97 5.13
C ALA A 426 -39.50 -26.50 5.14
N SER A 427 -38.81 -25.69 5.94
CA SER A 427 -39.13 -24.28 6.15
C SER A 427 -37.88 -23.44 6.34
N PHE A 428 -37.94 -22.17 5.95
CA PHE A 428 -36.85 -21.21 6.18
C PHE A 428 -37.38 -19.84 6.61
N THR A 429 -36.55 -19.03 7.26
CA THR A 429 -36.86 -17.65 7.62
C THR A 429 -36.47 -16.69 6.48
N ARG A 430 -37.34 -15.74 6.12
CA ARG A 430 -36.99 -14.60 5.25
C ARG A 430 -36.60 -13.40 6.13
N PRO A 431 -35.34 -12.96 6.15
CA PRO A 431 -34.95 -11.72 6.81
C PRO A 431 -35.54 -10.49 6.10
N GLU A 432 -35.60 -9.37 6.81
CA GLU A 432 -35.95 -8.07 6.23
C GLU A 432 -34.90 -7.65 5.19
N GLY A 433 -35.34 -7.05 4.08
CA GLY A 433 -34.48 -6.66 2.96
C GLY A 433 -33.99 -7.81 2.05
N VAL A 434 -34.45 -9.06 2.24
CA VAL A 434 -34.11 -10.18 1.33
C VAL A 434 -35.24 -10.45 0.33
N SER A 435 -34.90 -10.36 -0.95
CA SER A 435 -35.77 -10.53 -2.12
C SER A 435 -35.35 -11.76 -2.95
N ASP A 436 -36.09 -12.02 -4.04
CA ASP A 436 -35.75 -12.99 -5.10
C ASP A 436 -35.30 -14.38 -4.60
N ILE A 437 -36.01 -14.90 -3.58
CA ILE A 437 -35.62 -16.15 -2.94
C ILE A 437 -35.85 -17.35 -3.86
N THR A 438 -34.80 -18.14 -4.03
CA THR A 438 -34.83 -19.43 -4.73
C THR A 438 -34.40 -20.56 -3.81
N TYR A 439 -34.79 -21.78 -4.15
CA TYR A 439 -34.37 -22.97 -3.42
C TYR A 439 -34.08 -24.14 -4.37
N SER A 440 -33.12 -24.98 -3.98
CA SER A 440 -32.69 -26.16 -4.73
C SER A 440 -32.51 -27.35 -3.79
N TRP A 441 -33.22 -28.44 -4.09
CA TRP A 441 -33.19 -29.70 -3.33
C TRP A 441 -32.32 -30.73 -4.03
N ASN A 442 -31.28 -31.22 -3.36
CA ASN A 442 -30.45 -32.33 -3.81
C ASN A 442 -30.69 -33.56 -2.92
N PHE A 443 -31.23 -34.64 -3.50
CA PHE A 443 -31.62 -35.85 -2.77
C PHE A 443 -30.47 -36.84 -2.50
N GLY A 444 -29.25 -36.56 -2.98
CA GLY A 444 -28.04 -37.34 -2.67
C GLY A 444 -27.90 -38.69 -3.38
N ASP A 445 -28.81 -39.03 -4.30
CA ASP A 445 -28.85 -40.28 -5.05
C ASP A 445 -28.40 -40.17 -6.52
N GLY A 446 -28.14 -38.94 -6.99
CA GLY A 446 -27.78 -38.65 -8.39
C GLY A 446 -28.97 -38.33 -9.30
N SER A 447 -30.18 -38.17 -8.74
CA SER A 447 -31.28 -37.51 -9.44
C SER A 447 -30.98 -36.03 -9.71
N ALA A 448 -31.69 -35.43 -10.67
CA ALA A 448 -31.62 -33.99 -10.90
C ALA A 448 -32.24 -33.23 -9.70
N PRO A 449 -31.70 -32.05 -9.33
CA PRO A 449 -32.25 -31.28 -8.22
C PRO A 449 -33.68 -30.81 -8.51
N PHE A 450 -34.48 -30.64 -7.45
CA PHE A 450 -35.80 -30.03 -7.53
C PHE A 450 -35.72 -28.58 -7.08
N GLU A 451 -36.02 -27.65 -8.00
CA GLU A 451 -35.74 -26.22 -7.83
C GLU A 451 -37.02 -25.38 -7.92
N GLY A 452 -37.05 -24.27 -7.19
CA GLY A 452 -38.19 -23.35 -7.16
C GLY A 452 -37.81 -21.93 -6.75
N SER A 453 -38.78 -21.01 -6.86
CA SER A 453 -38.66 -19.61 -6.47
C SER A 453 -39.91 -19.17 -5.73
N ILE A 454 -39.75 -18.18 -4.84
CA ILE A 454 -40.75 -17.79 -3.84
C ILE A 454 -41.00 -16.29 -3.95
N GLY A 455 -42.27 -15.91 -4.12
CA GLY A 455 -42.66 -14.53 -4.45
C GLY A 455 -42.19 -13.50 -3.41
N SER A 456 -42.13 -12.23 -3.83
CA SER A 456 -41.81 -11.08 -2.96
C SER A 456 -42.70 -10.98 -1.71
N ASP A 457 -43.94 -11.46 -1.82
CA ASP A 457 -44.99 -11.19 -0.85
C ASP A 457 -45.10 -12.25 0.27
N GLU A 458 -44.32 -13.34 0.19
CA GLU A 458 -44.40 -14.49 1.11
C GLU A 458 -43.35 -14.42 2.24
N GLN A 459 -43.81 -14.39 3.49
CA GLN A 459 -42.98 -14.16 4.69
C GLN A 459 -42.26 -15.43 5.16
N GLY A 460 -41.30 -15.89 4.37
CA GLY A 460 -40.71 -17.22 4.51
C GLY A 460 -41.62 -18.29 3.91
N GLY A 461 -41.04 -19.39 3.43
CA GLY A 461 -41.76 -20.44 2.72
C GLY A 461 -41.66 -21.78 3.41
N GLN A 462 -42.75 -22.55 3.32
CA GLN A 462 -42.62 -24.01 3.26
C GLN A 462 -42.17 -24.39 1.86
N VAL A 463 -41.15 -25.24 1.73
CA VAL A 463 -40.55 -25.64 0.44
C VAL A 463 -40.71 -27.14 0.19
N ASP A 464 -41.87 -27.65 0.62
CA ASP A 464 -42.17 -29.06 0.74
C ASP A 464 -42.11 -29.77 -0.64
N THR A 465 -41.48 -30.95 -0.67
CA THR A 465 -41.32 -31.73 -1.92
C THR A 465 -41.30 -33.23 -1.65
N THR A 466 -41.27 -34.04 -2.70
CA THR A 466 -41.38 -35.50 -2.57
C THR A 466 -40.55 -36.27 -3.59
N HIS A 467 -39.84 -37.31 -3.15
CA HIS A 467 -38.94 -38.13 -3.99
C HIS A 467 -39.19 -39.64 -3.81
N VAL A 468 -38.57 -40.47 -4.64
CA VAL A 468 -38.64 -41.94 -4.57
C VAL A 468 -37.24 -42.54 -4.69
N TYR A 469 -36.70 -43.05 -3.57
CA TYR A 469 -35.43 -43.77 -3.59
C TYR A 469 -35.64 -45.22 -4.05
N ASN A 470 -35.23 -45.52 -5.29
CA ASN A 470 -35.41 -46.85 -5.88
C ASN A 470 -34.33 -47.87 -5.47
N ASN A 471 -33.22 -47.42 -4.89
CA ASN A 471 -32.06 -48.25 -4.53
C ASN A 471 -31.81 -48.22 -3.01
N HIS A 472 -31.71 -49.39 -2.38
CA HIS A 472 -31.06 -49.52 -1.07
C HIS A 472 -29.53 -49.36 -1.21
N ARG A 473 -28.90 -48.74 -0.22
CA ARG A 473 -27.44 -48.78 -0.01
C ARG A 473 -27.12 -48.74 1.50
N PRO A 474 -25.96 -49.24 1.97
CA PRO A 474 -25.66 -49.31 3.40
C PRO A 474 -25.51 -47.95 4.11
N ASN A 475 -25.06 -46.91 3.39
CA ASN A 475 -24.91 -45.55 3.91
C ASN A 475 -26.16 -44.73 3.59
N PRO A 476 -26.68 -43.87 4.51
CA PRO A 476 -27.82 -43.03 4.20
C PRO A 476 -27.57 -42.13 2.98
N TYR A 477 -28.65 -41.72 2.33
CA TYR A 477 -28.63 -40.60 1.40
C TYR A 477 -28.56 -39.30 2.20
N VAL A 478 -27.71 -38.36 1.77
CA VAL A 478 -27.64 -37.01 2.35
C VAL A 478 -28.53 -36.14 1.50
N VAL A 479 -29.60 -35.60 2.10
CA VAL A 479 -30.46 -34.63 1.45
C VAL A 479 -29.99 -33.25 1.85
N VAL A 480 -29.78 -32.38 0.86
CA VAL A 480 -29.37 -30.99 1.06
C VAL A 480 -30.41 -30.08 0.43
N LEU A 481 -30.93 -29.15 1.24
CA LEU A 481 -31.72 -28.02 0.79
C LEU A 481 -30.83 -26.78 0.81
N THR A 482 -30.59 -26.18 -0.35
CA THR A 482 -30.01 -24.84 -0.48
C THR A 482 -31.13 -23.83 -0.67
N VAL A 483 -31.04 -22.69 0.02
CA VAL A 483 -31.90 -21.51 -0.18
C VAL A 483 -30.99 -20.31 -0.43
N THR A 484 -31.25 -19.56 -1.51
CA THR A 484 -30.57 -18.29 -1.82
C THR A 484 -31.56 -17.13 -1.92
N GLY A 485 -31.07 -15.90 -1.79
CA GLY A 485 -31.85 -14.68 -2.00
C GLY A 485 -30.95 -13.46 -2.19
N GLN A 486 -31.51 -12.35 -2.67
CA GLN A 486 -30.76 -11.13 -2.98
C GLN A 486 -31.09 -10.00 -2.00
N ASN A 487 -30.06 -9.25 -1.58
CA ASN A 487 -30.17 -8.09 -0.70
C ASN A 487 -29.39 -6.89 -1.31
N GLU A 488 -29.67 -5.68 -0.84
CA GLU A 488 -29.01 -4.44 -1.28
C GLU A 488 -27.47 -4.49 -1.23
N VAL A 489 -26.88 -5.31 -0.34
CA VAL A 489 -25.42 -5.51 -0.24
C VAL A 489 -24.89 -6.83 -0.82
N GLY A 490 -25.73 -7.68 -1.42
CA GLY A 490 -25.32 -8.92 -2.11
C GLY A 490 -26.22 -10.14 -1.90
N GLU A 491 -25.76 -11.28 -2.41
CA GLU A 491 -26.46 -12.57 -2.30
C GLU A 491 -26.29 -13.19 -0.90
N VAL A 492 -27.36 -13.78 -0.38
CA VAL A 492 -27.38 -14.59 0.84
C VAL A 492 -27.67 -16.04 0.51
N GLU A 493 -26.85 -16.97 1.01
CA GLU A 493 -27.07 -18.42 0.90
C GLU A 493 -27.17 -19.05 2.28
N ALA A 494 -28.10 -19.99 2.45
CA ALA A 494 -28.14 -20.90 3.60
C ALA A 494 -28.44 -22.33 3.15
N ARG A 495 -27.98 -23.31 3.93
CA ARG A 495 -28.15 -24.74 3.64
C ARG A 495 -28.59 -25.51 4.89
N GLY A 496 -29.50 -26.46 4.70
CA GLY A 496 -29.85 -27.47 5.69
C GLY A 496 -29.64 -28.88 5.14
N GLU A 497 -29.18 -29.81 5.97
CA GLU A 497 -28.96 -31.21 5.59
C GLU A 497 -29.55 -32.20 6.60
N PHE A 498 -29.95 -33.38 6.11
CA PHE A 498 -30.38 -34.53 6.92
C PHE A 498 -30.19 -35.85 6.16
N TYR A 499 -30.44 -36.97 6.84
CA TYR A 499 -30.16 -38.31 6.35
C TYR A 499 -31.43 -39.13 6.08
N VAL A 500 -31.51 -39.75 4.90
CA VAL A 500 -32.56 -40.74 4.57
C VAL A 500 -31.96 -42.15 4.54
N PHE A 501 -32.45 -43.00 5.43
CA PHE A 501 -32.08 -44.41 5.56
C PHE A 501 -33.05 -45.29 4.77
N VAL A 502 -32.69 -45.63 3.53
CA VAL A 502 -33.48 -46.52 2.68
C VAL A 502 -33.22 -47.98 3.05
N ARG A 503 -34.27 -48.78 3.20
CA ARG A 503 -34.23 -50.22 3.50
C ARG A 503 -34.64 -51.06 2.29
N GLU A 504 -34.15 -52.29 2.24
CA GLU A 504 -34.65 -53.27 1.26
C GLU A 504 -36.08 -53.67 1.60
N THR A 505 -37.02 -53.33 0.72
CA THR A 505 -38.41 -53.77 0.82
C THR A 505 -38.46 -55.28 0.87
N ILE A 506 -38.82 -55.84 2.03
CA ILE A 506 -38.88 -57.29 2.25
C ILE A 506 -39.98 -57.89 1.39
N GLY A 507 -39.61 -58.29 0.18
CA GLY A 507 -40.43 -59.04 -0.76
C GLY A 507 -40.71 -60.43 -0.19
N VAL A 508 -41.78 -60.55 0.60
CA VAL A 508 -42.36 -61.85 0.94
C VAL A 508 -42.89 -62.46 -0.36
N ALA A 509 -42.05 -63.25 -1.01
CA ALA A 509 -42.39 -63.94 -2.25
C ALA A 509 -43.66 -64.77 -2.03
N ALA A 510 -44.71 -64.47 -2.79
CA ALA A 510 -46.00 -65.17 -2.72
C ALA A 510 -45.95 -66.52 -3.46
N ALA A 511 -44.89 -67.30 -3.23
CA ALA A 511 -44.65 -68.61 -3.79
C ALA A 511 -44.26 -69.58 -2.66
N GLU A 512 -44.71 -70.84 -2.78
CA GLU A 512 -44.36 -71.95 -1.90
C GLU A 512 -44.79 -71.83 -0.41
N LEU A 513 -46.09 -71.69 -0.19
CA LEU A 513 -46.76 -72.23 1.02
C LEU A 513 -48.18 -72.69 0.66
N ASP A 514 -48.31 -73.91 0.14
CA ASP A 514 -49.61 -74.58 -0.01
C ASP A 514 -49.98 -75.35 1.27
N ALA A 515 -51.01 -74.86 1.97
CA ALA A 515 -52.05 -75.65 2.65
C ALA A 515 -52.94 -74.76 3.52
N GLY A 516 -54.26 -74.99 3.47
CA GLY A 516 -55.15 -74.76 4.61
C GLY A 516 -55.60 -73.34 4.96
N SER A 517 -56.76 -72.94 4.42
CA SER A 517 -57.79 -72.12 5.08
C SER A 517 -57.42 -70.82 5.83
N THR A 518 -57.79 -69.68 5.22
CA THR A 518 -58.60 -68.63 5.88
C THR A 518 -58.00 -67.88 7.09
N THR A 519 -56.83 -67.23 6.96
CA THR A 519 -56.33 -66.33 8.03
C THR A 519 -55.50 -65.08 7.66
N ARG A 520 -55.40 -64.64 6.39
CA ARG A 520 -54.48 -63.52 6.02
C ARG A 520 -55.09 -62.17 5.63
N ASP A 521 -56.35 -62.08 5.22
CA ASP A 521 -57.00 -60.77 4.94
C ASP A 521 -57.22 -59.93 6.22
N ALA A 522 -57.16 -60.56 7.39
CA ALA A 522 -57.35 -59.90 8.70
C ALA A 522 -56.15 -59.05 9.16
N VAL A 523 -54.95 -59.20 8.57
CA VAL A 523 -53.72 -58.59 9.12
C VAL A 523 -53.44 -57.21 8.50
N ARG A 524 -53.68 -57.03 7.20
CA ARG A 524 -53.39 -55.75 6.49
C ARG A 524 -54.40 -54.62 6.78
N THR A 525 -55.50 -54.91 7.46
CA THR A 525 -56.45 -53.90 7.97
C THR A 525 -56.17 -53.46 9.42
N LEU A 526 -55.27 -54.14 10.14
CA LEU A 526 -55.10 -53.94 11.58
C LEU A 526 -54.06 -52.87 11.97
N GLN A 527 -53.03 -52.61 11.15
CA GLN A 527 -52.02 -51.58 11.47
C GLN A 527 -52.53 -50.14 11.25
N SER A 528 -53.32 -49.88 10.21
CA SER A 528 -53.95 -48.56 10.00
C SER A 528 -55.05 -48.31 11.05
N ALA A 529 -55.85 -49.33 11.39
CA ALA A 529 -56.82 -49.26 12.47
C ALA A 529 -56.16 -49.03 13.85
N GLY A 530 -55.01 -49.66 14.12
CA GLY A 530 -54.30 -49.53 15.39
C GLY A 530 -53.91 -48.08 15.74
N VAL A 531 -53.34 -47.35 14.78
CA VAL A 531 -52.98 -45.93 14.99
C VAL A 531 -54.22 -45.05 15.14
N PHE A 532 -55.28 -45.30 14.37
CA PHE A 532 -56.52 -44.52 14.45
C PHE A 532 -57.25 -44.74 15.79
N VAL A 533 -57.32 -45.98 16.28
CA VAL A 533 -57.88 -46.32 17.59
C VAL A 533 -57.03 -45.77 18.73
N ALA A 534 -55.70 -45.78 18.62
CA ALA A 534 -54.82 -45.15 19.62
C ALA A 534 -55.04 -43.63 19.69
N LYS A 535 -55.09 -42.94 18.55
CA LYS A 535 -55.30 -41.48 18.48
C LYS A 535 -56.71 -41.10 18.96
N ALA A 536 -57.74 -41.86 18.59
CA ALA A 536 -59.11 -41.67 19.08
C ALA A 536 -59.27 -41.97 20.59
N GLY A 537 -58.59 -43.02 21.09
CA GLY A 537 -58.55 -43.36 22.51
C GLY A 537 -57.89 -42.27 23.35
N LEU A 538 -56.79 -41.67 22.86
CA LEU A 538 -56.13 -40.53 23.49
C LEU A 538 -57.09 -39.34 23.62
N TRP A 539 -57.80 -38.98 22.56
CA TRP A 539 -58.82 -37.92 22.59
C TRP A 539 -59.97 -38.23 23.56
N LEU A 540 -60.43 -39.49 23.65
CA LEU A 540 -61.46 -39.92 24.60
C LEU A 540 -61.00 -39.82 26.07
N VAL A 541 -59.73 -40.13 26.35
CA VAL A 541 -59.16 -39.98 27.70
C VAL A 541 -59.01 -38.50 28.07
N ILE A 542 -58.55 -37.66 27.14
CA ILE A 542 -58.37 -36.21 27.36
C ILE A 542 -59.71 -35.48 27.55
N LEU A 543 -60.74 -35.79 26.74
CA LEU A 543 -62.06 -35.16 26.88
C LEU A 543 -63.01 -35.85 27.88
N SER A 544 -62.57 -36.92 28.55
CA SER A 544 -63.36 -37.70 29.53
C SER A 544 -64.18 -36.85 30.53
N PRO A 545 -63.63 -35.77 31.15
CA PRO A 545 -64.41 -34.95 32.09
C PRO A 545 -65.56 -34.17 31.42
N ALA A 546 -65.38 -33.71 30.17
CA ALA A 546 -66.33 -32.82 29.49
C ALA A 546 -67.60 -33.56 29.05
N TRP A 547 -67.48 -34.80 28.58
CA TRP A 547 -68.62 -35.59 28.12
C TRP A 547 -69.54 -36.02 29.27
N LEU A 548 -68.99 -36.26 30.47
CA LEU A 548 -69.78 -36.50 31.68
C LEU A 548 -70.62 -35.28 32.09
N ILE A 549 -70.06 -34.07 31.98
CA ILE A 549 -70.80 -32.82 32.22
C ILE A 549 -71.91 -32.65 31.16
N GLY A 550 -71.61 -32.89 29.89
CA GLY A 550 -72.59 -32.86 28.80
C GLY A 550 -73.77 -33.83 29.01
N LEU A 551 -73.49 -35.08 29.38
CA LEU A 551 -74.52 -36.08 29.71
C LEU A 551 -75.33 -35.71 30.95
N ALA A 552 -74.71 -35.15 31.99
CA ALA A 552 -75.43 -34.67 33.17
C ALA A 552 -76.43 -33.55 32.83
N VAL A 553 -76.01 -32.57 32.01
CA VAL A 553 -76.89 -31.48 31.52
C VAL A 553 -78.02 -32.03 30.64
N LEU A 554 -77.72 -32.96 29.73
CA LEU A 554 -78.71 -33.60 28.86
C LEU A 554 -79.75 -34.39 29.68
N PHE A 555 -79.31 -35.14 30.69
CA PHE A 555 -80.18 -35.90 31.59
C PHE A 555 -81.11 -34.97 32.39
N VAL A 556 -80.59 -33.84 32.90
CA VAL A 556 -81.41 -32.82 33.58
C VAL A 556 -82.44 -32.20 32.63
N LEU A 557 -82.06 -31.89 31.38
CA LEU A 557 -82.97 -31.33 30.38
C LEU A 557 -84.08 -32.31 29.96
N LEU A 558 -83.75 -33.59 29.74
CA LEU A 558 -84.73 -34.64 29.44
C LEU A 558 -85.69 -34.86 30.62
N LYS A 559 -85.17 -34.91 31.85
CA LYS A 559 -86.00 -35.03 33.07
C LYS A 559 -86.91 -33.82 33.32
N ARG A 560 -86.62 -32.66 32.72
CA ARG A 560 -87.46 -31.45 32.80
C ARG A 560 -88.62 -31.39 31.80
N ARG A 561 -88.70 -32.28 30.80
CA ARG A 561 -89.74 -32.26 29.75
C ARG A 561 -90.98 -33.12 30.04
N SER A 562 -91.02 -33.87 31.15
CA SER A 562 -92.06 -34.88 31.41
C SER A 562 -93.27 -34.41 32.25
N ILE A 563 -93.47 -33.10 32.48
CA ILE A 563 -94.63 -32.57 33.22
C ILE A 563 -95.29 -31.39 32.50
N VAL A 564 -96.15 -31.70 31.51
CA VAL A 564 -97.29 -30.85 31.13
C VAL A 564 -98.51 -31.76 30.92
N ARG A 565 -99.50 -31.67 31.82
CA ARG A 565 -100.82 -32.31 31.63
C ARG A 565 -101.77 -31.32 30.97
N ILE A 566 -102.40 -31.70 29.85
CA ILE A 566 -103.53 -30.97 29.25
C ILE A 566 -104.81 -31.82 29.44
N PRO A 567 -105.86 -31.32 30.13
CA PRO A 567 -107.05 -32.12 30.42
C PRO A 567 -108.33 -31.70 29.65
N ARG A 568 -108.92 -32.64 28.89
CA ARG A 568 -110.30 -32.60 28.31
C ARG A 568 -110.53 -31.44 27.30
N ARG A 569 -111.57 -31.43 26.47
CA ARG A 569 -112.83 -32.20 26.28
C ARG A 569 -113.00 -32.36 24.75
N GLY A 570 -113.68 -33.36 24.16
CA GLY A 570 -114.80 -34.16 24.64
C GLY A 570 -116.11 -33.53 24.14
N ASN A 571 -116.63 -34.06 23.02
CA ASN A 571 -117.88 -33.64 22.39
C ASN A 571 -118.82 -34.86 22.38
N GLY A 572 -120.06 -34.70 22.85
CA GLY A 572 -120.90 -35.79 23.39
C GLY A 572 -120.98 -35.71 24.90
#